data_AF-A0A1F2XYZ1-F1
#
_entry.id   AF-A0A1F2XYZ1-F1
#
_cell.length_a   1.000
_cell.length_b   1.000
_cell.length_c   1.000
_cell.angle_alpha   90.00
_cell.angle_beta   90.00
_cell.angle_gamma   90.00
#
_symmetry.space_group_name_H-M   'P 1'
#
loop_
_entity.id
_entity.type
_entity.pdbx_description
1 polymer ?
#
loop_
_entity_poly.entity_id
_entity_poly.type
_entity_poly.pdbx_seq_one_letter_code
_entity_poly.pdbx_strand_id
1 'polypeptide(L)'
;MTVNLLTPNGRKHFRIHRLAAIAFLDNPNEKREVNHLNGNRIDNRLSNLEWATPSENCKHAFRTGLTKVPKLRGENHWRSKFIEADIRFILATPTSFGCVEKLAKRFHVSPHTICSIRSRQNWNHVNIRCNRVNPSLKGILNAPCGSKHPNSKLLESQVKFIRQSSKPNLLLAIKYKVTPALIRMIRKRIIWKHI
;
A
#
# COMPACT_ATOMS: atom_id res chain seq x y z
N MET A 1 16.49 -34.17 4.44
CA MET A 1 17.17 -35.40 4.88
C MET A 1 18.54 -35.50 4.22
N THR A 2 19.57 -35.89 4.95
CA THR A 2 20.98 -35.95 4.50
C THR A 2 21.63 -37.25 4.94
N VAL A 3 22.65 -37.70 4.19
CA VAL A 3 23.50 -38.85 4.52
C VAL A 3 24.97 -38.46 4.44
N ASN A 4 25.81 -39.23 5.11
CA ASN A 4 27.26 -39.06 5.07
C ASN A 4 27.84 -40.23 4.30
N LEU A 5 28.63 -39.94 3.26
CA LEU A 5 29.37 -40.95 2.52
C LEU A 5 30.85 -40.82 2.87
N LEU A 6 31.50 -41.93 3.19
CA LEU A 6 32.94 -41.97 3.41
C LEU A 6 33.64 -42.03 2.05
N THR A 7 34.58 -41.13 1.82
CA THR A 7 35.44 -41.11 0.62
C THR A 7 36.89 -41.27 1.04
N PRO A 8 37.81 -41.63 0.13
CA PRO A 8 39.25 -41.68 0.44
C PRO A 8 39.80 -40.36 1.03
N ASN A 9 39.15 -39.24 0.70
CA ASN A 9 39.51 -37.90 1.18
C ASN A 9 38.71 -37.47 2.42
N GLY A 10 38.05 -38.42 3.10
CA GLY A 10 37.27 -38.19 4.31
C GLY A 10 35.75 -38.23 4.10
N ARG A 11 34.99 -37.86 5.13
CA ARG A 11 33.53 -37.90 5.15
C ARG A 11 32.93 -36.70 4.39
N LYS A 12 31.96 -36.95 3.52
CA LYS A 12 31.21 -35.91 2.79
C LYS A 12 29.72 -36.02 3.05
N HIS A 13 29.05 -34.88 3.16
CA HIS A 13 27.61 -34.78 3.41
C HIS A 13 26.84 -34.60 2.11
N PHE A 14 25.81 -35.42 1.89
CA PHE A 14 24.96 -35.38 0.70
C PHE A 14 23.48 -35.29 1.05
N ARG A 15 22.70 -34.66 0.16
CA ARG A 15 21.24 -34.61 0.26
C ARG A 15 20.65 -35.82 -0.44
N ILE A 16 19.77 -36.56 0.24
CA ILE A 16 19.24 -37.84 -0.25
C ILE A 16 18.43 -37.66 -1.55
N HIS A 17 17.51 -36.70 -1.60
CA HIS A 17 16.75 -36.39 -2.82
C HIS A 17 17.65 -36.07 -4.02
N ARG A 18 18.82 -35.45 -3.78
CA ARG A 18 19.75 -35.12 -4.85
C ARG A 18 20.51 -36.34 -5.35
N LEU A 19 20.92 -37.24 -4.44
CA LEU A 19 21.50 -38.53 -4.83
C LEU A 19 20.49 -39.38 -5.61
N ALA A 20 19.24 -39.44 -5.14
CA ALA A 20 18.18 -40.18 -5.81
C ALA A 20 17.90 -39.61 -7.23
N ALA A 21 17.81 -38.29 -7.37
CA ALA A 21 17.62 -37.67 -8.68
C ALA A 21 18.81 -37.89 -9.62
N ILE A 22 20.05 -37.79 -9.13
CA ILE A 22 21.25 -38.04 -9.95
C ILE A 22 21.30 -39.50 -10.43
N ALA A 23 20.90 -40.45 -9.60
CA ALA A 23 20.98 -41.87 -9.92
C ALA A 23 19.85 -42.36 -10.85
N PHE A 24 18.66 -41.75 -10.78
CA PHE A 24 17.46 -42.32 -11.38
C PHE A 24 16.63 -41.37 -12.27
N LEU A 25 16.99 -40.08 -12.37
CA LEU A 25 16.25 -39.11 -13.19
C LEU A 25 17.17 -38.46 -14.22
N ASP A 26 16.77 -38.52 -15.48
CA ASP A 26 17.46 -37.82 -16.56
C ASP A 26 17.40 -36.30 -16.37
N ASN A 27 18.52 -35.64 -16.66
CA ASN A 27 18.65 -34.18 -16.58
C ASN A 27 19.17 -33.61 -17.91
N PRO A 28 18.40 -33.72 -19.01
CA PRO A 28 18.87 -33.31 -20.34
C PRO A 28 19.16 -31.80 -20.44
N ASN A 29 18.62 -31.01 -19.52
CA ASN A 29 18.78 -29.55 -19.48
C ASN A 29 19.82 -29.08 -18.45
N GLU A 30 20.58 -30.01 -17.85
CA GLU A 30 21.64 -29.74 -16.85
C GLU A 30 21.19 -28.80 -15.71
N LYS A 31 19.93 -28.93 -15.28
CA LYS A 31 19.37 -28.10 -14.23
C LYS A 31 20.09 -28.41 -12.91
N ARG A 32 20.35 -27.35 -12.13
CA ARG A 32 21.24 -27.43 -10.96
C ARG A 32 20.56 -27.87 -9.67
N GLU A 33 19.24 -27.75 -9.57
CA GLU A 33 18.48 -28.01 -8.35
C GLU A 33 17.46 -29.14 -8.55
N VAL A 34 17.10 -29.80 -7.45
CA VAL A 34 16.03 -30.80 -7.41
C VAL A 34 14.92 -30.23 -6.54
N ASN A 35 13.73 -30.11 -7.09
CA ASN A 35 12.54 -29.61 -6.40
C ASN A 35 11.66 -30.78 -5.92
N HIS A 36 10.94 -30.57 -4.82
CA HIS A 36 9.91 -31.48 -4.31
C HIS A 36 8.54 -30.98 -4.76
N LEU A 37 7.84 -31.73 -5.61
CA LEU A 37 6.56 -31.32 -6.22
C LEU A 37 5.48 -31.00 -5.19
N ASN A 38 5.42 -31.76 -4.10
CA ASN A 38 4.47 -31.53 -3.00
C ASN A 38 4.98 -30.57 -1.92
N GLY A 39 6.19 -30.01 -2.05
CA GLY A 39 6.81 -29.14 -1.05
C GLY A 39 7.28 -29.83 0.23
N ASN A 40 7.08 -31.15 0.37
CA ASN A 40 7.49 -31.93 1.53
C ASN A 40 8.91 -32.48 1.35
N ARG A 41 9.86 -31.88 2.08
CA ARG A 41 11.31 -32.22 2.02
C ARG A 41 11.66 -33.62 2.55
N ILE A 42 10.70 -34.33 3.15
CA ILE A 42 10.86 -35.70 3.68
C ILE A 42 10.46 -36.74 2.63
N ASP A 43 9.55 -36.41 1.72
CA ASP A 43 9.08 -37.32 0.67
C ASP A 43 10.07 -37.37 -0.51
N ASN A 44 10.98 -38.33 -0.48
CA ASN A 44 12.05 -38.48 -1.49
C ASN A 44 11.71 -39.52 -2.57
N ARG A 45 10.43 -39.88 -2.76
CA ARG A 45 10.01 -40.76 -3.86
C ARG A 45 10.34 -40.10 -5.19
N LEU A 46 10.85 -40.87 -6.16
CA LEU A 46 11.26 -40.33 -7.48
C LEU A 46 10.12 -39.58 -8.18
N SER A 47 8.88 -40.06 -8.04
CA SER A 47 7.68 -39.41 -8.57
C SER A 47 7.37 -38.04 -7.96
N ASN A 48 8.00 -37.67 -6.83
CA ASN A 48 7.83 -36.38 -6.16
C ASN A 48 9.01 -35.43 -6.43
N LEU A 49 10.03 -35.86 -7.19
CA LEU A 49 11.23 -35.07 -7.46
C LEU A 49 11.26 -34.63 -8.92
N GLU A 50 11.69 -33.40 -9.17
CA GLU A 50 11.93 -32.88 -10.51
C GLU A 50 13.23 -32.07 -10.56
N TRP A 51 13.89 -32.07 -11.70
CA TRP A 51 15.01 -31.17 -11.97
C TRP A 51 14.48 -29.75 -12.26
N ALA A 52 14.99 -28.76 -11.51
CA ALA A 52 14.55 -27.38 -11.56
C ALA A 52 15.74 -26.41 -11.60
N THR A 53 15.53 -25.27 -12.27
CA THR A 53 16.38 -24.09 -12.13
C THR A 53 16.04 -23.35 -10.83
N PRO A 54 16.95 -22.51 -10.29
CA PRO A 54 16.65 -21.70 -9.12
C PRO A 54 15.40 -20.82 -9.28
N SER A 55 15.15 -20.32 -10.50
CA SER A 55 13.98 -19.50 -10.83
C SER A 55 12.69 -20.33 -10.81
N GLU A 56 12.69 -21.52 -11.41
CA GLU A 56 11.54 -22.43 -11.39
C GLU A 56 11.20 -22.87 -9.96
N ASN A 57 12.21 -23.23 -9.16
CA ASN A 57 12.03 -23.64 -7.78
C ASN A 57 11.45 -22.50 -6.91
N CYS A 58 11.97 -21.26 -7.08
CA CYS A 58 11.40 -20.08 -6.43
C CYS A 58 9.93 -19.82 -6.85
N LYS A 59 9.63 -19.91 -8.16
CA LYS A 59 8.27 -19.74 -8.68
C LYS A 59 7.32 -20.81 -8.15
N HIS A 60 7.78 -22.06 -8.09
CA HIS A 60 7.04 -23.17 -7.51
C HIS A 60 6.70 -22.87 -6.05
N ALA A 61 7.70 -22.52 -5.22
CA ALA A 61 7.51 -22.20 -3.82
C ALA A 61 6.54 -21.04 -3.59
N PHE A 62 6.58 -20.00 -4.44
CA PHE A 62 5.63 -18.90 -4.41
C PHE A 62 4.21 -19.34 -4.76
N ARG A 63 4.05 -20.13 -5.83
CA ARG A 63 2.75 -20.65 -6.29
C ARG A 63 2.12 -21.58 -5.24
N THR A 64 2.92 -22.40 -4.57
CA THR A 64 2.44 -23.35 -3.56
C THR A 64 2.38 -22.77 -2.15
N GLY A 65 2.73 -21.49 -1.96
CA GLY A 65 2.67 -20.81 -0.66
C GLY A 65 3.70 -21.31 0.37
N LEU A 66 4.73 -22.05 -0.06
CA LEU A 66 5.82 -22.51 0.81
C LEU A 66 6.70 -21.37 1.31
N THR A 67 6.70 -20.24 0.59
CA THR A 67 7.41 -19.03 0.95
C THR A 67 6.64 -18.24 2.01
N LYS A 68 7.07 -18.36 3.27
CA LYS A 68 6.64 -17.48 4.38
C LYS A 68 7.31 -16.11 4.34
N VAL A 69 7.49 -15.50 3.16
CA VAL A 69 8.11 -14.17 3.10
C VAL A 69 7.10 -13.17 3.64
N PRO A 70 7.41 -12.41 4.70
CA PRO A 70 6.54 -11.30 5.09
C PRO A 70 6.36 -10.41 3.86
N LYS A 71 5.13 -9.96 3.60
CA LYS A 71 4.90 -8.91 2.59
C LYS A 71 5.51 -7.61 3.14
N LEU A 72 6.83 -7.45 3.01
CA LEU A 72 7.56 -6.25 3.35
C LEU A 72 7.10 -5.16 2.38
N ARG A 73 6.10 -4.39 2.79
CA ARG A 73 5.51 -3.30 2.00
C ARG A 73 5.31 -2.09 2.89
N GLY A 74 5.28 -0.93 2.26
CA GLY A 74 5.09 0.34 2.96
C GLY A 74 6.13 0.51 4.06
N GLU A 75 5.70 0.90 5.25
CA GLU A 75 6.58 1.20 6.39
C GLU A 75 7.30 -0.04 6.93
N ASN A 76 6.78 -1.24 6.66
CA ASN A 76 7.41 -2.50 7.04
C ASN A 76 8.57 -2.89 6.10
N HIS A 77 8.76 -2.16 5.00
CA HIS A 77 9.92 -2.37 4.15
C HIS A 77 11.13 -1.65 4.75
N TRP A 78 12.23 -2.38 4.98
CA TRP A 78 13.44 -1.86 5.65
C TRP A 78 14.10 -0.65 4.96
N ARG A 79 13.91 -0.47 3.64
CA ARG A 79 14.33 0.75 2.90
C ARG A 79 13.26 1.84 2.83
N SER A 80 12.12 1.70 3.51
CA SER A 80 11.05 2.68 3.43
C SER A 80 11.50 4.01 4.03
N LYS A 81 11.41 5.08 3.24
CA LYS A 81 11.66 6.46 3.69
C LYS A 81 10.44 7.09 4.37
N PHE A 82 9.29 6.43 4.30
CA PHE A 82 8.02 6.97 4.79
C PHE A 82 7.38 5.99 5.76
N ILE A 83 6.69 6.55 6.75
CA ILE A 83 5.69 5.82 7.54
C ILE A 83 4.29 6.08 7.01
N GLU A 84 3.30 5.26 7.36
CA GLU A 84 1.92 5.45 6.88
C GLU A 84 1.35 6.83 7.24
N ALA A 85 1.79 7.41 8.36
CA ALA A 85 1.37 8.76 8.76
C ALA A 85 1.84 9.85 7.77
N ASP A 86 3.07 9.76 7.27
CA ASP A 86 3.60 10.69 6.26
C ASP A 86 2.84 10.59 4.95
N ILE A 87 2.53 9.35 4.57
CA ILE A 87 1.74 9.07 3.36
C ILE A 87 0.34 9.66 3.49
N ARG A 88 -0.33 9.49 4.64
CA ARG A 88 -1.63 10.11 4.90
C ARG A 88 -1.53 11.64 4.82
N PHE A 89 -0.47 12.24 5.35
CA PHE A 89 -0.24 13.68 5.26
C PHE A 89 -0.09 14.15 3.80
N ILE A 90 0.74 13.46 3.01
CA ILE A 90 0.95 13.77 1.58
C ILE A 90 -0.37 13.65 0.80
N LEU A 91 -1.17 12.61 1.07
CA LEU A 91 -2.46 12.38 0.40
C LEU A 91 -3.55 13.37 0.82
N ALA A 92 -3.56 13.79 2.09
CA ALA A 92 -4.52 14.76 2.60
C ALA A 92 -4.20 16.20 2.17
N THR A 93 -2.94 16.48 1.78
CA THR A 93 -2.51 17.80 1.34
C THR A 93 -3.19 18.17 0.00
N PRO A 94 -3.96 19.27 -0.08
CA PRO A 94 -4.59 19.71 -1.33
C PRO A 94 -3.57 20.01 -2.42
N THR A 95 -3.95 19.75 -3.68
CA THR A 95 -3.11 20.12 -4.82
C THR A 95 -3.18 21.63 -5.02
N SER A 96 -2.11 22.35 -4.66
CA SER A 96 -1.91 23.75 -5.03
C SER A 96 -0.66 23.88 -5.89
N PHE A 97 -0.51 24.99 -6.61
CA PHE A 97 0.72 25.28 -7.33
C PHE A 97 1.92 25.22 -6.38
N GLY A 98 3.01 24.55 -6.80
CA GLY A 98 4.22 24.38 -5.99
C GLY A 98 4.13 23.39 -4.82
N CYS A 99 2.99 22.71 -4.61
CA CYS A 99 2.82 21.84 -3.44
C CYS A 99 3.73 20.61 -3.48
N VAL A 100 3.94 20.03 -4.66
CA VAL A 100 4.77 18.84 -4.85
C VAL A 100 6.22 19.16 -4.55
N GLU A 101 6.72 20.29 -5.01
CA GLU A 101 8.08 20.79 -4.79
C GLU A 101 8.32 21.06 -3.30
N LYS A 102 7.34 21.66 -2.61
CA LYS A 102 7.42 21.90 -1.16
C LYS A 102 7.45 20.60 -0.37
N LEU A 103 6.60 19.64 -0.71
CA LEU A 103 6.57 18.31 -0.07
C LEU A 103 7.87 17.54 -0.34
N ALA A 104 8.38 17.58 -1.57
CA ALA A 104 9.62 16.92 -1.96
C ALA A 104 10.81 17.44 -1.14
N LYS A 105 10.94 18.76 -1.00
CA LYS A 105 11.95 19.40 -0.15
C LYS A 105 11.80 18.99 1.31
N ARG A 106 10.58 18.98 1.85
CA ARG A 106 10.30 18.62 3.25
C ARG A 106 10.70 17.18 3.59
N PHE A 107 10.43 16.24 2.70
CA PHE A 107 10.72 14.82 2.93
C PHE A 107 12.08 14.39 2.34
N HIS A 108 12.86 15.33 1.78
CA HIS A 108 14.14 15.05 1.12
C HIS A 108 14.04 13.92 0.07
N VAL A 109 12.99 13.97 -0.75
CA VAL A 109 12.74 13.03 -1.84
C VAL A 109 12.57 13.74 -3.16
N SER A 110 12.61 12.98 -4.27
CA SER A 110 12.29 13.54 -5.57
C SER A 110 10.82 13.96 -5.66
N PRO A 111 10.48 15.04 -6.38
CA PRO A 111 9.09 15.39 -6.71
C PRO A 111 8.31 14.22 -7.31
N HIS A 112 8.99 13.40 -8.11
CA HIS A 112 8.43 12.18 -8.67
C HIS A 112 7.95 11.17 -7.60
N THR A 113 8.68 11.05 -6.49
CA THR A 113 8.27 10.20 -5.35
C THR A 113 6.94 10.68 -4.78
N ILE A 114 6.78 11.99 -4.61
CA ILE A 114 5.52 12.60 -4.15
C ILE A 114 4.40 12.36 -5.16
N CYS A 115 4.65 12.54 -6.46
CA CYS A 115 3.69 12.25 -7.52
C CYS A 115 3.25 10.78 -7.51
N SER A 116 4.19 9.84 -7.38
CA SER A 116 3.91 8.39 -7.33
C SER A 116 3.09 7.98 -6.09
N ILE A 117 3.33 8.64 -4.94
CA ILE A 117 2.50 8.49 -3.74
C ILE A 117 1.08 9.00 -4.01
N ARG A 118 0.94 10.22 -4.57
CA ARG A 118 -0.36 10.83 -4.87
C ARG A 118 -1.15 10.07 -5.93
N SER A 119 -0.49 9.51 -6.93
CA SER A 119 -1.09 8.65 -7.97
C SER A 119 -1.33 7.21 -7.50
N ARG A 120 -1.00 6.90 -6.24
CA ARG A 120 -1.29 5.61 -5.58
C ARG A 120 -0.54 4.42 -6.20
N GLN A 121 0.57 4.64 -6.89
CA GLN A 121 1.37 3.56 -7.48
C GLN A 121 2.06 2.70 -6.41
N ASN A 122 2.69 3.32 -5.40
CA ASN A 122 3.52 2.61 -4.41
C ASN A 122 2.83 2.36 -3.05
N TRP A 123 1.86 3.20 -2.68
CA TRP A 123 1.19 3.17 -1.37
C TRP A 123 -0.35 3.01 -1.50
N ASN A 124 -0.80 2.16 -2.43
CA ASN A 124 -2.23 1.89 -2.66
C ASN A 124 -2.97 1.30 -1.44
N HIS A 125 -2.25 0.63 -0.54
CA HIS A 125 -2.80 -0.04 0.64
C HIS A 125 -3.13 0.94 1.79
N VAL A 126 -2.56 2.14 1.80
CA VAL A 126 -2.84 3.14 2.84
C VAL A 126 -4.17 3.83 2.56
N ASN A 127 -5.07 3.83 3.54
CA ASN A 127 -6.37 4.51 3.48
C ASN A 127 -6.30 5.89 4.14
N ILE A 128 -7.05 6.86 3.59
CA ILE A 128 -7.09 8.26 4.02
C ILE A 128 -7.99 8.44 5.25
N ARG A 129 -8.85 7.47 5.59
CA ARG A 129 -9.70 7.50 6.79
C ARG A 129 -8.85 7.22 8.05
N CYS A 130 -8.83 8.16 9.00
CA CYS A 130 -7.88 8.24 10.11
C CYS A 130 -8.21 7.30 11.28
N ASN A 131 -7.19 6.91 12.06
CA ASN A 131 -7.37 6.72 13.52
C ASN A 131 -6.09 6.87 14.38
N ARG A 132 -4.93 7.23 13.82
CA ARG A 132 -3.75 7.59 14.63
C ARG A 132 -3.05 8.80 14.01
N VAL A 133 -3.20 9.95 14.65
CA VAL A 133 -2.45 11.18 14.35
C VAL A 133 -1.27 11.24 15.31
N ASN A 134 -0.08 11.57 14.80
CA ASN A 134 1.10 11.82 15.64
C ASN A 134 0.83 13.04 16.57
N PRO A 135 0.99 12.91 17.90
CA PRO A 135 0.75 13.99 18.86
C PRO A 135 1.55 15.26 18.59
N SER A 136 2.74 15.16 17.97
CA SER A 136 3.59 16.32 17.62
C SER A 136 3.04 17.16 16.46
N LEU A 137 1.98 16.72 15.79
CA LEU A 137 1.33 17.41 14.65
C LEU A 137 -0.04 18.00 15.00
N LYS A 138 -0.45 17.98 16.28
CA LYS A 138 -1.77 18.47 16.76
C LYS A 138 -2.07 19.94 16.42
N GLY A 139 -1.05 20.75 16.11
CA GLY A 139 -1.22 22.18 15.81
C GLY A 139 -1.75 22.52 14.41
N ILE A 140 -1.81 21.58 13.45
CA ILE A 140 -2.00 21.91 12.02
C ILE A 140 -3.21 21.16 11.40
N LEU A 141 -4.13 20.62 12.20
CA LEU A 141 -5.37 20.00 11.70
C LEU A 141 -6.52 21.00 11.48
N ASN A 142 -6.29 22.30 11.66
CA ASN A 142 -7.28 23.33 11.30
C ASN A 142 -7.14 23.68 9.82
N ALA A 143 -7.39 22.71 8.94
CA ALA A 143 -7.69 23.03 7.55
C ALA A 143 -8.92 23.95 7.55
N PRO A 144 -8.86 25.13 6.92
CA PRO A 144 -9.99 26.03 6.89
C PRO A 144 -11.15 25.37 6.14
N CYS A 145 -12.13 24.88 6.89
CA CYS A 145 -13.33 24.25 6.37
C CYS A 145 -14.54 25.14 6.68
N GLY A 146 -15.56 25.07 5.82
CA GLY A 146 -16.72 25.93 5.96
C GLY A 146 -16.37 27.40 5.79
N SER A 147 -16.80 28.24 6.72
CA SER A 147 -16.68 29.71 6.65
C SER A 147 -15.23 30.17 6.72
N LYS A 148 -14.35 29.33 7.25
CA LYS A 148 -12.91 29.57 7.36
C LYS A 148 -12.20 29.41 6.02
N HIS A 149 -12.83 28.79 5.02
CA HIS A 149 -12.25 28.57 3.69
C HIS A 149 -12.20 29.88 2.88
N PRO A 150 -11.07 30.25 2.24
CA PRO A 150 -10.90 31.53 1.56
C PRO A 150 -11.89 31.76 0.40
N ASN A 151 -12.36 30.69 -0.23
CA ASN A 151 -13.39 30.75 -1.28
C ASN A 151 -14.83 30.54 -0.77
N SER A 152 -15.07 30.55 0.55
CA SER A 152 -16.41 30.35 1.09
C SER A 152 -17.26 31.60 0.91
N LYS A 153 -18.37 31.45 0.18
CA LYS A 153 -19.36 32.51 -0.02
C LYS A 153 -20.38 32.62 1.12
N LEU A 154 -20.34 31.71 2.10
CA LEU A 154 -21.32 31.60 3.18
C LEU A 154 -20.64 31.53 4.55
N LEU A 155 -21.30 32.14 5.54
CA LEU A 155 -20.97 32.05 6.97
C LEU A 155 -21.71 30.89 7.65
N GLU A 156 -21.21 30.41 8.79
CA GLU A 156 -21.84 29.30 9.53
C GLU A 156 -23.27 29.61 9.97
N SER A 157 -23.51 30.84 10.42
CA SER A 157 -24.83 31.34 10.81
C SER A 157 -25.83 31.29 9.63
N GLN A 158 -25.36 31.61 8.42
CA GLN A 158 -26.16 31.55 7.20
C GLN A 158 -26.47 30.11 6.80
N VAL A 159 -25.53 29.18 6.97
CA VAL A 159 -25.73 27.75 6.73
C VAL A 159 -26.75 27.15 7.71
N LYS A 160 -26.69 27.53 8.99
CA LYS A 160 -27.70 27.14 10.01
C LYS A 160 -29.09 27.66 9.63
N PHE A 161 -29.19 28.92 9.21
CA PHE A 161 -30.44 29.51 8.74
C PHE A 161 -30.99 28.79 7.50
N ILE A 162 -30.14 28.45 6.52
CA ILE A 162 -30.55 27.72 5.31
C ILE A 162 -31.14 26.35 5.63
N ARG A 163 -30.61 25.67 6.66
CA ARG A 163 -31.11 24.35 7.08
C ARG A 163 -32.45 24.41 7.80
N GLN A 164 -32.67 25.46 8.58
CA GLN A 164 -33.90 25.66 9.35
C GLN A 164 -35.00 26.36 8.52
N SER A 165 -34.64 27.06 7.45
CA SER A 165 -35.59 27.79 6.62
C SER A 165 -36.45 26.86 5.77
N SER A 166 -37.76 27.12 5.74
CA SER A 166 -38.74 26.50 4.83
C SER A 166 -38.78 27.16 3.44
N LYS A 167 -38.02 28.25 3.22
CA LYS A 167 -38.04 29.01 1.95
C LYS A 167 -37.56 28.15 0.77
N PRO A 168 -38.05 28.44 -0.45
CA PRO A 168 -37.60 27.73 -1.65
C PRO A 168 -36.12 27.99 -1.94
N ASN A 169 -35.43 26.96 -2.46
CA ASN A 169 -33.98 27.00 -2.66
C ASN A 169 -33.54 28.14 -3.60
N LEU A 170 -34.38 28.50 -4.58
CA LEU A 170 -34.12 29.58 -5.52
C LEU A 170 -34.07 30.95 -4.82
N LEU A 171 -34.96 31.19 -3.86
CA LEU A 171 -35.03 32.46 -3.13
C LEU A 171 -33.85 32.60 -2.16
N LEU A 172 -33.44 31.51 -1.50
CA LEU A 172 -32.23 31.48 -0.69
C LEU A 172 -30.95 31.65 -1.53
N ALA A 173 -30.92 31.07 -2.72
CA ALA A 173 -29.81 31.20 -3.66
C ALA A 173 -29.61 32.64 -4.12
N ILE A 174 -30.69 33.32 -4.51
CA ILE A 174 -30.67 34.75 -4.88
C ILE A 174 -30.22 35.60 -3.68
N LYS A 175 -30.81 35.36 -2.49
CA LYS A 175 -30.49 36.11 -1.27
C LYS A 175 -29.00 36.07 -0.90
N TYR A 176 -28.37 34.90 -1.05
CA TYR A 176 -26.96 34.71 -0.68
C TYR A 176 -26.01 34.73 -1.89
N LYS A 177 -26.48 35.08 -3.10
CA LYS A 177 -25.68 35.09 -4.34
C LYS A 177 -24.91 33.78 -4.57
N VAL A 178 -25.57 32.65 -4.30
CA VAL A 178 -25.04 31.29 -4.51
C VAL A 178 -25.92 30.49 -5.45
N THR A 179 -25.46 29.34 -5.92
CA THR A 179 -26.26 28.50 -6.81
C THR A 179 -27.37 27.76 -6.03
N PRO A 180 -28.55 27.54 -6.63
CA PRO A 180 -29.61 26.73 -6.02
C PRO A 180 -29.16 25.29 -5.71
N ALA A 181 -28.22 24.76 -6.49
CA ALA A 181 -27.58 23.47 -6.25
C ALA A 181 -26.79 23.45 -4.93
N LEU A 182 -26.06 24.51 -4.61
CA LEU A 182 -25.32 24.63 -3.34
C LEU A 182 -26.27 24.63 -2.15
N ILE A 183 -27.38 25.39 -2.21
CA ILE A 183 -28.42 25.41 -1.17
C ILE A 183 -29.03 24.02 -0.99
N ARG A 184 -29.35 23.32 -2.07
CA ARG A 184 -29.84 21.93 -2.04
C ARG A 184 -28.85 20.99 -1.35
N MET A 185 -27.55 21.09 -1.67
CA MET A 185 -26.51 20.26 -1.06
C MET A 185 -26.31 20.56 0.43
N ILE A 186 -26.47 21.81 0.86
CA ILE A 186 -26.47 22.22 2.27
C ILE A 186 -27.64 21.59 3.04
N ARG A 187 -28.86 21.65 2.47
CA ARG A 187 -30.06 21.04 3.10
C ARG A 187 -29.95 19.52 3.19
N LYS A 188 -29.40 18.87 2.17
CA LYS A 188 -29.11 17.42 2.16
C LYS A 188 -27.90 17.01 3.01
N ARG A 189 -27.22 17.94 3.69
CA ARG A 189 -26.00 17.70 4.51
C ARG A 189 -24.86 16.97 3.78
N ILE A 190 -24.81 17.11 2.45
CA ILE A 190 -23.74 16.51 1.63
C ILE A 190 -22.43 17.28 1.86
N ILE A 191 -22.54 18.60 2.01
CA ILE A 191 -21.45 19.56 2.30
C ILE A 191 -21.69 20.22 3.66
N TRP A 192 -20.65 20.87 4.20
CA TRP A 192 -20.71 21.51 5.54
C TRP A 192 -21.08 20.53 6.66
N LYS A 193 -20.44 19.36 6.70
CA LYS A 193 -20.74 18.27 7.64
C LYS A 193 -20.46 18.58 9.12
N HIS A 194 -19.66 19.61 9.40
CA HIS A 194 -19.30 20.03 10.75
C HIS A 194 -20.32 20.99 11.40
N ILE A 195 -21.23 21.56 10.60
CA ILE A 195 -22.43 22.29 11.04
C ILE A 195 -23.59 21.32 10.97
#